data_AF-A0A3C1LD69-F1
#
_entry.id   AF-A0A3C1LD69-F1
#
_cell.length_a   1.000
_cell.length_b   1.000
_cell.length_c   1.000
_cell.angle_alpha   90.00
_cell.angle_beta   90.00
_cell.angle_gamma   90.00
#
_symmetry.space_group_name_H-M   'P 1'
#
loop_
_entity.id
_entity.type
_entity.pdbx_description
1 polymer ?
#
loop_
_entity_poly.entity_id
_entity_poly.type
_entity_poly.pdbx_seq_one_letter_code
_entity_poly.pdbx_strand_id
1 'polypeptide(L)'
;VGGRSLMWGRQSYRFSDLDFEANAKEGIGTDWPIRYKDIAPWYDYAETFAGISGSVEGLSQLPDGKFLPPMEMFIVEKDVAKRIKEHYKDARRMIIGRSANLTAPHNNRVNCQYRNKCWLGCPFGAYFSTQSATLPAANATGNLTLRPWSIVTKILYDKDKKRATGVEVLDAQDNKTYTYKAKIVFLNASALNSAWVLMNSATDVWEGGLGSSSGELGHNVMDHHFKLGASGRAEGYDDYIVYGRRANGIYIPRYQNLKGKDRNYLRGFGYQGGAGRGGWGSNVAEAVGIGEALKEAASEPGQWSMGIMGFGEILPYHDNKMVLNKAKRDKWGLPTIDLDCTIRENELNMRKDMMNDA
;
A
#
# COMPACT_ATOMS: atom_id res chain seq x y z
N VAL A 1 -5.52 -15.42 9.09
CA VAL A 1 -6.68 -14.79 8.40
C VAL A 1 -6.52 -13.27 8.47
N GLY A 2 -6.84 -12.53 7.41
CA GLY A 2 -6.74 -11.06 7.37
C GLY A 2 -5.81 -10.49 6.29
N GLY A 3 -5.06 -11.36 5.62
CA GLY A 3 -4.19 -11.00 4.48
C GLY A 3 -3.13 -9.96 4.84
N ARG A 4 -2.70 -9.19 3.84
CA ARG A 4 -1.64 -8.19 3.99
C ARG A 4 -2.04 -6.98 4.83
N SER A 5 -3.34 -6.78 5.10
CA SER A 5 -3.84 -5.71 5.97
C SER A 5 -3.35 -5.80 7.42
N LEU A 6 -2.75 -6.93 7.81
CA LEU A 6 -2.11 -7.09 9.12
C LEU A 6 -0.75 -6.39 9.22
N MET A 7 -0.02 -6.26 8.10
CA MET A 7 1.39 -5.83 8.07
C MET A 7 1.66 -4.62 7.16
N TRP A 8 0.63 -4.10 6.48
CA TRP A 8 0.75 -3.00 5.53
C TRP A 8 1.18 -1.66 6.15
N GLY A 9 1.45 -0.67 5.28
CA GLY A 9 1.90 0.69 5.62
C GLY A 9 0.84 1.65 6.16
N ARG A 10 -0.46 1.29 6.06
CA ARG A 10 -1.64 2.11 6.40
C ARG A 10 -1.82 3.41 5.60
N GLN A 11 -0.84 3.82 4.80
CA GLN A 11 -0.98 4.96 3.89
C GLN A 11 -2.15 4.71 2.92
N SER A 12 -3.05 5.69 2.86
CA SER A 12 -4.37 5.56 2.22
C SER A 12 -4.64 6.81 1.40
N TYR A 13 -4.30 6.74 0.11
CA TYR A 13 -4.42 7.85 -0.83
C TYR A 13 -5.43 7.52 -1.92
N ARG A 14 -6.13 8.55 -2.39
CA ARG A 14 -7.01 8.46 -3.55
C ARG A 14 -6.20 8.58 -4.84
N PHE A 15 -6.67 7.90 -5.87
CA PHE A 15 -6.38 8.30 -7.24
C PHE A 15 -7.19 9.53 -7.61
N SER A 16 -6.66 10.34 -8.50
CA SER A 16 -7.24 11.55 -9.05
C SER A 16 -7.68 11.36 -10.50
N ASP A 17 -8.32 12.37 -11.10
CA ASP A 17 -8.60 12.38 -12.54
C ASP A 17 -7.33 12.17 -13.37
N LEU A 18 -6.18 12.65 -12.89
CA LEU A 18 -4.90 12.46 -13.59
C LEU A 18 -4.54 10.98 -13.73
N ASP A 19 -4.89 10.16 -12.75
CA ASP A 19 -4.54 8.73 -12.71
C ASP A 19 -5.55 7.89 -13.51
N PHE A 20 -6.85 8.22 -13.43
CA PHE A 20 -7.89 7.54 -14.20
C PHE A 20 -7.82 7.84 -15.71
N GLU A 21 -7.35 9.01 -16.12
CA GLU A 21 -7.23 9.41 -17.53
C GLU A 21 -5.84 9.15 -18.12
N ALA A 22 -4.88 8.75 -17.27
CA ALA A 22 -3.47 8.67 -17.60
C ALA A 22 -3.18 7.70 -18.76
N ASN A 23 -3.84 6.53 -18.75
CA ASN A 23 -3.70 5.51 -19.77
C ASN A 23 -4.18 6.01 -21.15
N ALA A 24 -5.38 6.59 -21.20
CA ALA A 24 -5.96 7.11 -22.44
C ALA A 24 -5.13 8.25 -23.05
N LYS A 25 -4.67 9.20 -22.22
CA LYS A 25 -3.91 10.37 -22.69
C LYS A 25 -2.54 10.00 -23.24
N GLU A 26 -1.90 8.99 -22.68
CA GLU A 26 -0.54 8.59 -23.02
C GLU A 26 -0.48 7.37 -23.95
N GLY A 27 -1.64 6.79 -24.31
CA GLY A 27 -1.70 5.60 -25.16
C GLY A 27 -1.10 4.35 -24.50
N ILE A 28 -1.19 4.24 -23.17
CA ILE A 28 -0.60 3.16 -22.38
C ILE A 28 -1.70 2.27 -21.83
N GLY A 29 -1.59 0.95 -22.05
CA GLY A 29 -2.52 -0.04 -21.52
C GLY A 29 -3.97 0.27 -21.89
N THR A 30 -4.88 -0.03 -20.98
CA THR A 30 -6.33 0.16 -21.19
C THR A 30 -6.82 1.39 -20.45
N ASP A 31 -7.62 2.23 -21.11
CA ASP A 31 -8.34 3.31 -20.44
C ASP A 31 -9.23 2.75 -19.33
N TRP A 32 -9.28 3.42 -18.18
CA TRP A 32 -10.20 3.02 -17.14
C TRP A 32 -11.64 3.15 -17.68
N PRO A 33 -12.54 2.18 -17.44
CA PRO A 33 -13.94 2.30 -17.88
C PRO A 33 -14.77 3.20 -16.94
N ILE A 34 -14.13 3.80 -15.94
CA ILE A 34 -14.70 4.67 -14.91
C ILE A 34 -13.81 5.91 -14.73
N ARG A 35 -14.33 6.94 -14.09
CA ARG A 35 -13.60 8.17 -13.73
C ARG A 35 -13.63 8.42 -12.24
N TYR A 36 -12.84 9.40 -11.78
CA TYR A 36 -12.77 9.74 -10.36
C TYR A 36 -14.16 10.02 -9.76
N LYS A 37 -15.02 10.74 -10.49
CA LYS A 37 -16.39 11.05 -10.05
C LYS A 37 -17.24 9.82 -9.75
N ASP A 38 -17.00 8.70 -10.44
CA ASP A 38 -17.78 7.47 -10.28
C ASP A 38 -17.33 6.70 -9.03
N ILE A 39 -16.04 6.79 -8.69
CA ILE A 39 -15.45 6.11 -7.53
C ILE A 39 -15.41 6.98 -6.27
N ALA A 40 -15.49 8.31 -6.38
CA ALA A 40 -15.38 9.23 -5.27
C ALA A 40 -16.36 8.93 -4.11
N PRO A 41 -17.65 8.61 -4.36
CA PRO A 41 -18.56 8.19 -3.28
C PRO A 41 -18.13 6.90 -2.57
N TRP A 42 -17.47 5.99 -3.29
CA TRP A 42 -16.94 4.74 -2.73
C TRP A 42 -15.66 4.97 -1.92
N TYR A 43 -14.81 5.91 -2.34
CA TYR A 43 -13.70 6.36 -1.50
C TYR A 43 -14.22 6.99 -0.20
N ASP A 44 -15.23 7.87 -0.26
CA ASP A 44 -15.86 8.46 0.93
C ASP A 44 -16.37 7.36 1.89
N TYR A 45 -17.06 6.36 1.35
CA TYR A 45 -17.56 5.22 2.12
C TYR A 45 -16.41 4.43 2.77
N ALA A 46 -15.40 4.04 1.98
CA ALA A 46 -14.29 3.24 2.46
C ALA A 46 -13.46 3.97 3.51
N GLU A 47 -13.19 5.26 3.32
CA GLU A 47 -12.42 6.07 4.25
C GLU A 47 -13.17 6.30 5.55
N THR A 48 -14.47 6.60 5.45
CA THR A 48 -15.35 6.76 6.61
C THR A 48 -15.40 5.45 7.38
N PHE A 49 -15.57 4.30 6.73
CA PHE A 49 -15.60 3.00 7.41
C PHE A 49 -14.26 2.64 8.06
N ALA A 50 -13.16 2.88 7.34
CA ALA A 50 -11.82 2.53 7.80
C ALA A 50 -11.33 3.44 8.94
N GLY A 51 -11.75 4.70 8.96
CA GLY A 51 -11.29 5.75 9.86
C GLY A 51 -9.92 6.28 9.45
N ILE A 52 -9.82 6.83 8.25
CA ILE A 52 -8.58 7.43 7.75
C ILE A 52 -8.34 8.76 8.46
N SER A 53 -7.13 9.01 8.97
CA SER A 53 -6.70 10.32 9.47
C SER A 53 -5.87 11.04 8.42
N GLY A 54 -6.00 12.36 8.32
CA GLY A 54 -5.30 13.15 7.32
C GLY A 54 -5.70 14.63 7.34
N SER A 55 -4.91 15.47 6.68
CA SER A 55 -5.23 16.87 6.45
C SER A 55 -5.99 17.07 5.13
N VAL A 56 -6.75 18.17 5.07
CA VAL A 56 -7.44 18.64 3.85
C VAL A 56 -6.53 19.65 3.17
N GLU A 57 -6.17 19.40 1.91
CA GLU A 57 -5.09 20.10 1.21
C GLU A 57 -5.54 20.82 -0.07
N GLY A 58 -6.67 20.45 -0.66
CA GLY A 58 -7.19 21.03 -1.89
C GLY A 58 -6.34 20.74 -3.13
N LEU A 59 -5.55 19.66 -3.13
CA LEU A 59 -4.65 19.30 -4.23
C LEU A 59 -5.39 18.47 -5.28
N SER A 60 -5.43 18.96 -6.53
CA SER A 60 -6.12 18.27 -7.64
C SER A 60 -5.58 16.87 -7.93
N GLN A 61 -4.27 16.69 -7.79
CA GLN A 61 -3.58 15.42 -8.00
C GLN A 61 -3.62 14.49 -6.79
N LEU A 62 -4.12 14.97 -5.66
CA LEU A 62 -4.34 14.18 -4.45
C LEU A 62 -5.66 14.61 -3.78
N PRO A 63 -6.81 14.28 -4.40
CA PRO A 63 -8.12 14.73 -3.94
C PRO A 63 -8.33 14.43 -2.46
N ASP A 64 -8.92 15.36 -1.72
CA ASP A 64 -9.30 15.15 -0.33
C ASP A 64 -10.45 14.15 -0.19
N GLY A 65 -10.67 13.72 1.06
CA GLY A 65 -11.64 12.70 1.41
C GLY A 65 -12.26 12.94 2.79
N LYS A 66 -12.77 11.88 3.41
CA LYS A 66 -13.43 11.92 4.72
C LYS A 66 -12.45 11.47 5.79
N PHE A 67 -11.86 12.44 6.49
CA PHE A 67 -10.78 12.17 7.43
C PHE A 67 -11.19 12.42 8.88
N LEU A 68 -10.70 11.56 9.77
CA LEU A 68 -10.47 11.90 11.17
C LEU A 68 -9.36 12.97 11.27
N PRO A 69 -9.26 13.70 12.40
CA PRO A 69 -8.23 14.72 12.57
C PRO A 69 -6.83 14.18 12.26
N PRO A 70 -5.96 14.97 11.60
CA PRO A 70 -4.61 14.54 11.28
C PRO A 70 -3.76 14.31 12.54
N MET A 71 -2.77 13.43 12.43
CA MET A 71 -1.69 13.38 13.41
C MET A 71 -0.79 14.61 13.27
N GLU A 72 -0.20 15.08 14.37
CA GLU A 72 0.68 16.23 14.32
C GLU A 72 2.03 15.91 13.64
N MET A 73 2.55 16.87 12.86
CA MET A 73 3.90 16.83 12.33
C MET A 73 4.93 17.17 13.40
N PHE A 74 6.10 16.54 13.36
CA PHE A 74 7.21 16.94 14.22
C PHE A 74 7.72 18.32 13.83
N ILE A 75 8.43 18.99 14.75
CA ILE A 75 8.90 20.36 14.55
C ILE A 75 9.79 20.50 13.29
N VAL A 76 10.70 19.55 13.08
CA VAL A 76 11.55 19.48 11.88
C VAL A 76 10.72 19.35 10.61
N GLU A 77 9.68 18.52 10.63
CA GLU A 77 8.79 18.33 9.49
C GLU A 77 7.98 19.59 9.19
N LYS A 78 7.50 20.30 10.22
CA LYS A 78 6.79 21.58 10.06
C LYS A 78 7.68 22.64 9.41
N ASP A 79 8.94 22.74 9.84
CA ASP A 79 9.89 23.69 9.24
C ASP A 79 10.21 23.32 7.78
N VAL A 80 10.53 22.05 7.52
CA VAL A 80 10.78 21.57 6.16
C VAL A 80 9.55 21.78 5.26
N ALA A 81 8.33 21.54 5.76
CA ALA A 81 7.10 21.77 5.00
C ALA A 81 6.93 23.25 4.63
N LYS A 82 7.20 24.16 5.58
CA LYS A 82 7.20 25.60 5.35
C LYS A 82 8.23 26.00 4.29
N ARG A 83 9.48 25.52 4.41
CA ARG A 83 10.57 25.81 3.46
C ARG A 83 10.29 25.30 2.05
N ILE A 84 9.76 24.08 1.92
CA ILE A 84 9.33 23.52 0.62
C ILE A 84 8.25 24.42 0.01
N LYS A 85 7.22 24.76 0.79
CA LYS A 85 6.12 25.61 0.31
C LYS A 85 6.61 26.99 -0.15
N GLU A 86 7.49 27.64 0.61
CA GLU A 86 8.05 28.95 0.27
C GLU A 86 8.95 28.88 -0.97
N HIS A 87 9.89 27.93 -1.01
CA HIS A 87 10.84 27.78 -2.11
C HIS A 87 10.14 27.50 -3.45
N TYR A 88 9.17 26.60 -3.44
CA TYR A 88 8.43 26.21 -4.64
C TYR A 88 7.16 27.04 -4.87
N LYS A 89 6.95 28.14 -4.13
CA LYS A 89 5.79 29.04 -4.25
C LYS A 89 4.46 28.26 -4.26
N ASP A 90 4.33 27.31 -3.33
CA ASP A 90 3.19 26.42 -3.12
C ASP A 90 2.95 25.38 -4.24
N ALA A 91 3.81 25.31 -5.27
CA ALA A 91 3.71 24.29 -6.32
C ALA A 91 4.14 22.89 -5.85
N ARG A 92 4.90 22.80 -4.76
CA ARG A 92 5.22 21.56 -4.05
C ARG A 92 4.84 21.73 -2.58
N ARG A 93 4.25 20.70 -1.99
CA ARG A 93 3.86 20.68 -0.57
C ARG A 93 4.35 19.40 0.09
N MET A 94 4.72 19.51 1.36
CA MET A 94 4.87 18.37 2.25
C MET A 94 3.77 18.43 3.31
N ILE A 95 3.05 17.33 3.45
CA ILE A 95 1.88 17.22 4.31
C ILE A 95 2.05 16.04 5.27
N ILE A 96 1.22 15.97 6.31
CA ILE A 96 1.08 14.73 7.06
C ILE A 96 0.47 13.66 6.15
N GLY A 97 1.00 12.43 6.20
CA GLY A 97 0.46 11.30 5.45
C GLY A 97 -1.01 11.03 5.81
N ARG A 98 -1.77 10.48 4.86
CA ARG A 98 -3.15 10.05 5.12
C ARG A 98 -3.13 8.59 5.53
N SER A 99 -3.47 8.28 6.76
CA SER A 99 -3.21 6.97 7.35
C SER A 99 -4.45 6.34 7.98
N ALA A 100 -4.61 5.03 7.79
CA ALA A 100 -5.64 4.22 8.43
C ALA A 100 -5.33 3.89 9.90
N ASN A 101 -4.77 4.86 10.64
CA ASN A 101 -4.58 4.85 12.08
C ASN A 101 -5.61 5.80 12.71
N LEU A 102 -6.42 5.29 13.64
CA LEU A 102 -7.51 6.05 14.25
C LEU A 102 -6.96 7.14 15.17
N THR A 103 -7.26 8.41 14.90
CA THR A 103 -6.93 9.53 15.80
C THR A 103 -8.06 9.84 16.80
N ALA A 104 -9.25 9.30 16.57
CA ALA A 104 -10.39 9.30 17.48
C ALA A 104 -11.07 7.91 17.49
N PRO A 105 -11.80 7.54 18.56
CA PRO A 105 -12.60 6.31 18.58
C PRO A 105 -13.56 6.25 17.39
N HIS A 106 -13.71 5.07 16.79
CA HIS A 106 -14.43 4.95 15.53
C HIS A 106 -14.90 3.51 15.28
N ASN A 107 -16.19 3.30 14.95
CA ASN A 107 -16.80 2.00 14.69
C ASN A 107 -16.42 0.91 15.73
N ASN A 108 -16.66 1.18 17.01
CA ASN A 108 -16.33 0.31 18.15
C ASN A 108 -14.84 -0.06 18.29
N ARG A 109 -13.95 0.71 17.66
CA ARG A 109 -12.50 0.61 17.82
C ARG A 109 -11.99 1.83 18.59
N VAL A 110 -11.03 1.62 19.48
CA VAL A 110 -10.40 2.72 20.22
C VAL A 110 -9.38 3.46 19.33
N ASN A 111 -9.05 4.69 19.71
CA ASN A 111 -8.02 5.48 19.03
C ASN A 111 -6.61 4.87 19.20
N CYS A 112 -5.71 5.27 18.32
CA CYS A 112 -4.31 4.87 18.35
C CYS A 112 -3.67 5.28 19.67
N GLN A 113 -3.03 4.30 20.31
CA GLN A 113 -2.26 4.52 21.54
C GLN A 113 -0.81 4.96 21.24
N TYR A 114 -0.53 5.39 20.01
CA TYR A 114 0.77 5.91 19.56
C TYR A 114 1.98 5.05 19.98
N ARG A 115 1.83 3.73 19.87
CA ARG A 115 2.90 2.75 20.19
C ARG A 115 3.94 2.61 19.08
N ASN A 116 3.58 2.99 17.85
CA ASN A 116 4.32 2.77 16.61
C ASN A 116 4.94 1.36 16.52
N LYS A 117 4.11 0.33 16.70
CA LYS A 117 4.48 -1.10 16.59
C LYS A 117 3.49 -1.84 15.70
N CYS A 118 2.96 -1.15 14.68
CA CYS A 118 1.86 -1.64 13.86
C CYS A 118 2.19 -2.96 13.15
N TRP A 119 3.47 -3.15 12.77
CA TRP A 119 3.94 -4.38 12.12
C TRP A 119 3.86 -5.64 13.00
N LEU A 120 3.70 -5.48 14.32
CA LEU A 120 3.51 -6.58 15.27
C LEU A 120 2.03 -6.92 15.48
N GLY A 121 1.11 -6.22 14.80
CA GLY A 121 -0.32 -6.24 15.10
C GLY A 121 -0.70 -5.28 16.23
N CYS A 122 -1.90 -4.69 16.13
CA CYS A 122 -2.43 -3.79 17.17
C CYS A 122 -3.43 -4.53 18.05
N PRO A 123 -3.14 -4.73 19.35
CA PRO A 123 -4.08 -5.39 20.27
C PRO A 123 -5.31 -4.52 20.58
N PHE A 124 -5.27 -3.23 20.24
CA PHE A 124 -6.36 -2.28 20.45
C PHE A 124 -7.29 -2.15 19.23
N GLY A 125 -6.96 -2.80 18.10
CA GLY A 125 -7.71 -2.63 16.85
C GLY A 125 -7.67 -1.20 16.28
N ALA A 126 -6.72 -0.38 16.72
CA ALA A 126 -6.69 1.07 16.47
C ALA A 126 -6.10 1.49 15.10
N TYR A 127 -5.82 0.52 14.23
CA TYR A 127 -5.58 0.75 12.81
C TYR A 127 -6.45 -0.20 11.99
N PHE A 128 -6.70 0.15 10.74
CA PHE A 128 -7.49 -0.69 9.86
C PHE A 128 -6.73 -1.98 9.51
N SER A 129 -7.32 -3.10 9.88
CA SER A 129 -7.01 -4.42 9.35
C SER A 129 -8.31 -5.17 9.17
N THR A 130 -8.32 -6.21 8.34
CA THR A 130 -9.48 -7.09 8.24
C THR A 130 -9.87 -7.65 9.61
N GLN A 131 -8.90 -7.96 10.48
CA GLN A 131 -9.18 -8.51 11.82
C GLN A 131 -9.84 -7.51 12.76
N SER A 132 -9.48 -6.23 12.67
CA SER A 132 -10.01 -5.19 13.56
C SER A 132 -11.29 -4.53 13.03
N ALA A 133 -11.49 -4.48 11.71
CA ALA A 133 -12.54 -3.68 11.08
C ALA A 133 -13.57 -4.53 10.33
N THR A 134 -13.20 -5.10 9.18
CA THR A 134 -14.21 -5.72 8.28
C THR A 134 -14.71 -7.07 8.77
N LEU A 135 -13.86 -7.90 9.38
CA LEU A 135 -14.26 -9.23 9.86
C LEU A 135 -15.24 -9.15 11.04
N PRO A 136 -15.02 -8.32 12.08
CA PRO A 136 -16.03 -8.12 13.12
C PRO A 136 -17.36 -7.58 12.58
N ALA A 137 -17.31 -6.63 11.64
CA ALA A 137 -18.51 -6.07 11.03
C ALA A 137 -19.29 -7.14 10.23
N ALA A 138 -18.59 -7.96 9.43
CA ALA A 138 -19.21 -9.06 8.70
C ALA A 138 -19.76 -10.14 9.64
N ASN A 139 -19.04 -10.48 10.72
CA ASN A 139 -19.49 -11.44 11.72
C ASN A 139 -20.77 -10.98 12.43
N ALA A 140 -20.89 -9.69 12.75
CA ALA A 140 -22.08 -9.12 13.38
C ALA A 140 -23.36 -9.26 12.55
N THR A 141 -23.26 -9.51 11.23
CA THR A 141 -24.43 -9.76 10.38
C THR A 141 -25.07 -11.13 10.61
N GLY A 142 -24.38 -12.07 11.25
CA GLY A 142 -24.81 -13.48 11.36
C GLY A 142 -24.74 -14.29 10.07
N ASN A 143 -24.34 -13.68 8.95
CA ASN A 143 -24.30 -14.31 7.63
C ASN A 143 -22.88 -14.73 7.18
N LEU A 144 -21.86 -14.53 8.02
CA LEU A 144 -20.48 -14.86 7.70
C LEU A 144 -20.15 -16.30 8.12
N THR A 145 -19.69 -17.10 7.17
CA THR A 145 -18.93 -18.33 7.46
C THR A 145 -17.48 -18.11 7.07
N LEU A 146 -16.55 -18.29 8.02
CA LEU A 146 -15.12 -18.20 7.78
C LEU A 146 -14.47 -19.58 7.95
N ARG A 147 -13.84 -20.09 6.89
CA ARG A 147 -13.09 -21.35 6.91
C ARG A 147 -11.60 -21.11 6.66
N PRO A 148 -10.76 -20.99 7.70
CA PRO A 148 -9.31 -20.89 7.51
C PRO A 148 -8.75 -22.18 6.88
N TRP A 149 -7.47 -22.16 6.49
CA TRP A 149 -6.79 -23.32 5.90
C TRP A 149 -7.44 -23.87 4.63
N SER A 150 -8.25 -23.05 3.96
CA SER A 150 -8.92 -23.38 2.69
C SER A 150 -8.11 -22.82 1.52
N ILE A 151 -7.35 -23.67 0.83
CA ILE A 151 -6.63 -23.28 -0.38
C ILE A 151 -7.56 -23.52 -1.57
N VAL A 152 -8.08 -22.44 -2.17
CA VAL A 152 -8.86 -22.56 -3.41
C VAL A 152 -7.91 -22.97 -4.54
N THR A 153 -8.13 -24.13 -5.13
CA THR A 153 -7.29 -24.67 -6.22
C THR A 153 -7.78 -24.22 -7.59
N LYS A 154 -9.10 -24.14 -7.77
CA LYS A 154 -9.75 -23.63 -8.99
C LYS A 154 -11.19 -23.17 -8.75
N ILE A 155 -11.68 -22.32 -9.63
CA ILE A 155 -13.09 -21.98 -9.80
C ILE A 155 -13.75 -23.03 -10.69
N LEU A 156 -14.91 -23.51 -10.27
CA LEU A 156 -15.73 -24.44 -11.04
C LEU A 156 -16.56 -23.66 -12.05
N TYR A 157 -16.47 -24.03 -13.33
CA TYR A 157 -17.15 -23.36 -14.44
C TYR A 157 -18.08 -24.34 -15.16
N ASP A 158 -19.33 -23.93 -15.37
CA ASP A 158 -20.34 -24.67 -16.12
C ASP A 158 -20.35 -24.15 -17.57
N LYS A 159 -19.98 -25.01 -18.53
CA LYS A 159 -19.83 -24.63 -19.95
C LYS A 159 -21.18 -24.33 -20.61
N ASP A 160 -22.22 -25.05 -20.22
CA ASP A 160 -23.55 -24.90 -20.81
C ASP A 160 -24.20 -23.61 -20.32
N LYS A 161 -24.08 -23.33 -19.01
CA LYS A 161 -24.61 -22.09 -18.39
C LYS A 161 -23.68 -20.90 -18.53
N LYS A 162 -22.46 -21.11 -19.02
CA LYS A 162 -21.39 -20.12 -19.19
C LYS A 162 -21.11 -19.29 -17.93
N ARG A 163 -21.07 -19.93 -16.76
CA ARG A 163 -20.90 -19.24 -15.46
C ARG A 163 -20.13 -20.05 -14.44
N ALA A 164 -19.51 -19.35 -13.50
CA ALA A 164 -18.97 -19.97 -12.29
C ALA A 164 -20.11 -20.58 -11.45
N THR A 165 -19.85 -21.74 -10.85
CA THR A 165 -20.80 -22.48 -10.01
C THR A 165 -20.29 -22.79 -8.61
N GLY A 166 -19.01 -22.52 -8.35
CA GLY A 166 -18.39 -22.83 -7.08
C GLY A 166 -16.87 -22.78 -7.12
N VAL A 167 -16.25 -23.35 -6.10
CA VAL A 167 -14.80 -23.49 -5.98
C VAL A 167 -14.43 -24.89 -5.51
N GLU A 168 -13.30 -25.38 -5.98
CA GLU A 168 -12.59 -26.51 -5.39
C GLU A 168 -11.61 -25.99 -4.34
N VAL A 169 -11.57 -26.65 -3.19
CA VAL A 169 -10.75 -26.27 -2.04
C VAL A 169 -9.95 -27.47 -1.57
N LEU A 170 -8.63 -27.33 -1.53
CA LEU A 170 -7.76 -28.21 -0.77
C LEU A 170 -7.68 -27.71 0.67
N ASP A 171 -8.07 -28.55 1.62
CA ASP A 171 -7.91 -28.25 3.04
C ASP A 171 -6.46 -28.52 3.46
N ALA A 172 -5.79 -27.48 3.95
CA ALA A 172 -4.39 -27.55 4.34
C ALA A 172 -4.13 -28.29 5.66
N GLN A 173 -5.17 -28.70 6.39
CA GLN A 173 -5.07 -29.46 7.64
C GLN A 173 -5.13 -30.96 7.41
N ASP A 174 -6.01 -31.43 6.53
CA ASP A 174 -6.21 -32.87 6.29
C ASP A 174 -5.89 -33.33 4.85
N ASN A 175 -5.48 -32.39 3.98
CA ASN A 175 -5.16 -32.60 2.57
C ASN A 175 -6.32 -33.17 1.74
N LYS A 176 -7.57 -33.07 2.21
CA LYS A 176 -8.74 -33.47 1.43
C LYS A 176 -9.20 -32.35 0.52
N THR A 177 -9.78 -32.75 -0.60
CA THR A 177 -10.40 -31.83 -1.57
C THR A 177 -11.90 -31.76 -1.35
N TYR A 178 -12.42 -30.54 -1.30
CA TYR A 178 -13.83 -30.23 -1.11
C TYR A 178 -14.33 -29.38 -2.28
N THR A 179 -15.62 -29.47 -2.56
CA THR A 179 -16.30 -28.59 -3.51
C THR A 179 -17.37 -27.79 -2.80
N TYR A 180 -17.34 -26.47 -2.96
CA TYR A 180 -18.37 -25.57 -2.45
C TYR A 180 -19.09 -24.91 -3.62
N LYS A 181 -20.42 -25.09 -3.69
CA LYS A 181 -21.25 -24.43 -4.70
C LYS A 181 -21.64 -23.03 -4.24
N ALA A 182 -21.65 -22.09 -5.17
CA ALA A 182 -22.03 -20.70 -4.89
C ALA A 182 -22.81 -20.10 -6.07
N LYS A 183 -23.73 -19.18 -5.76
CA LYS A 183 -24.46 -18.41 -6.79
C LYS A 183 -23.55 -17.37 -7.45
N ILE A 184 -22.66 -16.77 -6.66
CA ILE A 184 -21.71 -15.72 -7.04
C ILE A 184 -20.36 -16.05 -6.37
N VAL A 185 -19.26 -15.83 -7.08
CA VAL A 185 -17.90 -16.00 -6.57
C VAL A 185 -17.16 -14.66 -6.65
N PHE A 186 -16.69 -14.16 -5.50
CA PHE A 186 -15.79 -13.01 -5.44
C PHE A 186 -14.36 -13.51 -5.22
N LEU A 187 -13.45 -13.25 -6.16
CA LEU A 187 -12.07 -13.71 -6.10
C LEU A 187 -11.14 -12.62 -5.52
N ASN A 188 -10.97 -12.63 -4.20
CA ASN A 188 -10.18 -11.63 -3.46
C ASN A 188 -8.87 -12.21 -2.88
N ALA A 189 -8.13 -12.99 -3.68
CA ALA A 189 -6.93 -13.70 -3.22
C ALA A 189 -5.64 -12.84 -3.21
N SER A 190 -5.72 -11.54 -3.51
CA SER A 190 -4.59 -10.64 -3.86
C SER A 190 -4.13 -10.80 -5.31
N ALA A 191 -3.43 -9.80 -5.87
CA ALA A 191 -3.14 -9.68 -7.30
C ALA A 191 -2.63 -10.98 -7.94
N LEU A 192 -1.49 -11.51 -7.45
CA LEU A 192 -0.87 -12.70 -8.03
C LEU A 192 -1.67 -13.99 -7.77
N ASN A 193 -2.19 -14.19 -6.56
CA ASN A 193 -2.91 -15.44 -6.25
C ASN A 193 -4.30 -15.47 -6.90
N SER A 194 -4.95 -14.32 -7.13
CA SER A 194 -6.18 -14.27 -7.92
C SER A 194 -5.90 -14.70 -9.36
N ALA A 195 -4.85 -14.17 -10.00
CA ALA A 195 -4.43 -14.61 -11.33
C ALA A 195 -4.06 -16.10 -11.34
N TRP A 196 -3.34 -16.59 -10.32
CA TRP A 196 -3.01 -18.00 -10.16
C TRP A 196 -4.25 -18.91 -10.13
N VAL A 197 -5.28 -18.55 -9.36
CA VAL A 197 -6.54 -19.33 -9.31
C VAL A 197 -7.20 -19.34 -10.69
N LEU A 198 -7.28 -18.18 -11.36
CA LEU A 198 -7.86 -18.06 -12.69
C LEU A 198 -7.12 -18.94 -13.73
N MET A 199 -5.79 -18.94 -13.71
CA MET A 199 -4.96 -19.76 -14.61
C MET A 199 -5.14 -21.27 -14.39
N ASN A 200 -5.53 -21.70 -13.19
CA ASN A 200 -5.85 -23.10 -12.88
C ASN A 200 -7.33 -23.46 -13.11
N SER A 201 -8.17 -22.50 -13.52
CA SER A 201 -9.62 -22.65 -13.65
C SER A 201 -10.05 -22.80 -15.10
N ALA A 202 -11.03 -23.65 -15.39
CA ALA A 202 -11.63 -23.81 -16.73
C ALA A 202 -10.61 -24.01 -17.87
N THR A 203 -9.51 -24.72 -17.60
CA THR A 203 -8.43 -24.97 -18.58
C THR A 203 -8.84 -25.86 -19.75
N ASP A 204 -9.95 -26.57 -19.59
CA ASP A 204 -10.65 -27.36 -20.60
C ASP A 204 -11.61 -26.53 -21.47
N VAL A 205 -11.68 -25.21 -21.25
CA VAL A 205 -12.38 -24.23 -22.07
C VAL A 205 -11.39 -23.23 -22.66
N TRP A 206 -10.46 -22.73 -21.84
CA TRP A 206 -9.41 -21.80 -22.22
C TRP A 206 -8.05 -22.35 -21.80
N GLU A 207 -7.13 -22.56 -22.73
CA GLU A 207 -5.82 -23.15 -22.43
C GLU A 207 -5.05 -22.43 -21.31
N GLY A 208 -5.13 -21.09 -21.27
CA GLY A 208 -4.51 -20.24 -20.24
C GLY A 208 -5.35 -20.07 -18.97
N GLY A 209 -6.53 -20.66 -18.89
CA GLY A 209 -7.46 -20.58 -17.77
C GLY A 209 -8.55 -19.51 -17.89
N LEU A 210 -9.41 -19.42 -16.87
CA LEU A 210 -10.60 -18.57 -16.85
C LEU A 210 -10.24 -17.10 -17.00
N GLY A 211 -10.65 -16.49 -18.13
CA GLY A 211 -10.36 -15.10 -18.46
C GLY A 211 -9.08 -14.89 -19.27
N SER A 212 -8.39 -15.95 -19.70
CA SER A 212 -7.17 -15.84 -20.51
C SER A 212 -7.41 -15.42 -21.96
N SER A 213 -8.67 -15.35 -22.41
CA SER A 213 -9.00 -15.01 -23.81
C SER A 213 -8.62 -13.58 -24.21
N SER A 214 -8.40 -12.68 -23.24
CA SER A 214 -7.90 -11.33 -23.52
C SER A 214 -6.40 -11.29 -23.83
N GLY A 215 -5.65 -12.35 -23.49
CA GLY A 215 -4.18 -12.32 -23.51
C GLY A 215 -3.55 -11.57 -22.34
N GLU A 216 -4.35 -11.07 -21.38
CA GLU A 216 -3.87 -10.23 -20.27
C GLU A 216 -3.75 -10.98 -18.93
N LEU A 217 -4.27 -12.21 -18.84
CA LEU A 217 -4.22 -12.98 -17.61
C LEU A 217 -2.78 -13.33 -17.25
N GLY A 218 -2.27 -12.70 -16.18
CA GLY A 218 -0.88 -12.85 -15.74
C GLY A 218 0.08 -11.82 -16.30
N HIS A 219 -0.38 -10.87 -17.11
CA HIS A 219 0.43 -9.82 -17.72
C HIS A 219 0.20 -8.47 -17.02
N ASN A 220 0.96 -7.45 -17.45
CA ASN A 220 0.91 -6.09 -16.91
C ASN A 220 1.19 -6.02 -15.40
N VAL A 221 2.11 -6.87 -14.92
CA VAL A 221 2.49 -6.86 -13.51
C VAL A 221 3.13 -5.52 -13.19
N MET A 222 2.46 -4.75 -12.34
CA MET A 222 2.90 -3.47 -11.83
C MET A 222 3.22 -3.54 -10.34
N ASP A 223 4.18 -2.73 -9.92
CA ASP A 223 4.44 -2.37 -8.53
C ASP A 223 4.95 -0.93 -8.49
N HIS A 224 5.28 -0.41 -7.32
CA HIS A 224 6.01 0.83 -7.20
C HIS A 224 7.52 0.58 -7.22
N HIS A 225 8.24 1.30 -8.08
CA HIS A 225 9.69 1.40 -7.91
C HIS A 225 10.01 2.42 -6.81
N PHE A 226 10.86 2.03 -5.88
CA PHE A 226 11.17 2.80 -4.67
C PHE A 226 12.65 2.70 -4.30
N LYS A 227 13.00 3.05 -3.06
CA LYS A 227 14.38 3.08 -2.50
C LYS A 227 15.30 4.14 -3.13
N LEU A 228 14.73 5.29 -3.44
CA LEU A 228 15.46 6.46 -3.91
C LEU A 228 15.04 7.64 -3.06
N GLY A 229 15.97 8.49 -2.65
CA GLY A 229 15.66 9.64 -1.85
C GLY A 229 16.89 10.14 -1.10
N ALA A 230 16.64 10.98 -0.10
CA ALA A 230 17.68 11.62 0.69
C ALA A 230 17.38 11.49 2.18
N SER A 231 18.43 11.54 2.98
CA SER A 231 18.34 11.73 4.42
C SER A 231 19.41 12.70 4.90
N GLY A 232 19.12 13.39 5.99
CA GLY A 232 20.02 14.38 6.55
C GLY A 232 19.78 14.59 8.05
N ARG A 233 20.77 15.22 8.69
CA ARG A 233 20.66 15.73 10.06
C ARG A 233 19.93 17.06 10.06
N ALA A 234 19.16 17.32 11.11
CA ALA A 234 18.49 18.60 11.32
C ALA A 234 19.07 19.24 12.60
N GLU A 235 19.80 20.33 12.42
CA GLU A 235 20.43 21.08 13.50
C GLU A 235 19.50 22.18 14.03
N GLY A 236 19.69 22.63 15.28
CA GLY A 236 18.93 23.73 15.86
C GLY A 236 17.57 23.34 16.47
N TYR A 237 17.32 22.04 16.67
CA TYR A 237 16.08 21.53 17.29
C TYR A 237 16.34 20.76 18.58
N ASP A 238 17.48 21.00 19.23
CA ASP A 238 17.93 20.23 20.39
C ASP A 238 17.02 20.42 21.60
N ASP A 239 16.38 21.58 21.73
CA ASP A 239 15.39 21.90 22.77
C ASP A 239 14.04 21.17 22.61
N TYR A 240 13.85 20.45 21.50
CA TYR A 240 12.60 19.73 21.21
C TYR A 240 12.75 18.22 21.35
N ILE A 241 11.88 17.63 22.17
CA ILE A 241 11.75 16.17 22.32
C ILE A 241 10.46 15.66 21.66
N VAL A 242 10.44 14.37 21.34
CA VAL A 242 9.23 13.70 20.82
C VAL A 242 8.45 13.10 21.98
N TYR A 243 7.17 13.42 22.07
CA TYR A 243 6.23 12.71 22.93
C TYR A 243 5.43 11.66 22.13
N GLY A 244 5.34 10.44 22.67
CA GLY A 244 4.69 9.31 21.99
C GLY A 244 5.45 8.81 20.76
N ARG A 245 4.82 7.90 19.99
CA ARG A 245 5.40 7.36 18.76
C ARG A 245 4.34 7.41 17.65
N ARG A 246 4.39 8.47 16.84
CA ARG A 246 3.48 8.65 15.71
C ARG A 246 3.63 7.47 14.74
N ALA A 247 2.52 6.78 14.44
CA ALA A 247 2.51 5.60 13.56
C ALA A 247 2.33 5.96 12.06
N ASN A 248 2.61 7.23 11.72
CA ASN A 248 2.41 7.84 10.42
C ASN A 248 3.68 8.63 10.03
N GLY A 249 3.87 8.84 8.74
CA GLY A 249 4.92 9.66 8.17
C GLY A 249 4.37 10.93 7.52
N ILE A 250 5.24 11.65 6.83
CA ILE A 250 4.87 12.72 5.91
C ILE A 250 4.57 12.15 4.52
N TYR A 251 3.96 12.97 3.67
CA TYR A 251 3.83 12.73 2.25
C TYR A 251 4.14 14.00 1.47
N ILE A 252 4.94 13.87 0.40
CA ILE A 252 5.12 14.88 -0.63
C ILE A 252 4.36 14.37 -1.85
N PRO A 253 3.16 14.90 -2.14
CA PRO A 253 2.35 14.44 -3.26
C PRO A 253 3.06 14.67 -4.59
N ARG A 254 2.63 13.94 -5.63
CA ARG A 254 3.12 14.15 -7.00
C ARG A 254 3.12 15.64 -7.34
N TYR A 255 4.22 16.10 -7.90
CA TYR A 255 4.38 17.46 -8.43
C TYR A 255 4.98 17.47 -9.83
N GLN A 256 5.55 16.35 -10.27
CA GLN A 256 6.05 16.17 -11.63
C GLN A 256 4.92 15.78 -12.58
N ASN A 257 5.04 16.25 -13.83
CA ASN A 257 4.08 15.98 -14.91
C ASN A 257 2.62 16.30 -14.53
N LEU A 258 2.39 17.43 -13.84
CA LEU A 258 1.07 17.96 -13.53
C LEU A 258 0.61 19.00 -14.55
N LYS A 259 1.46 20.01 -14.78
CA LYS A 259 1.30 21.10 -15.75
C LYS A 259 2.71 21.62 -16.06
N GLY A 260 3.26 21.43 -17.26
CA GLY A 260 4.61 21.94 -17.57
C GLY A 260 5.40 21.16 -18.60
N LYS A 261 6.72 21.41 -18.62
CA LYS A 261 7.69 20.91 -19.61
C LYS A 261 7.70 19.38 -19.67
N ASP A 262 7.73 18.86 -20.90
CA ASP A 262 7.92 17.44 -21.17
C ASP A 262 9.20 16.94 -20.49
N ARG A 263 9.02 15.93 -19.64
CA ARG A 263 10.12 15.11 -19.13
C ARG A 263 10.33 13.95 -20.09
N ASN A 264 11.51 13.34 -20.03
CA ASN A 264 11.82 12.12 -20.77
C ASN A 264 11.26 10.86 -20.09
N TYR A 265 10.20 11.01 -19.29
CA TYR A 265 9.44 9.95 -18.66
C TYR A 265 8.01 10.43 -18.40
N LEU A 266 7.09 9.48 -18.36
CA LEU A 266 5.67 9.62 -18.12
C LEU A 266 5.34 9.40 -16.64
N ARG A 267 4.12 9.75 -16.22
CA ARG A 267 3.67 9.68 -14.81
C ARG A 267 4.48 10.59 -13.90
N GLY A 268 4.44 10.35 -12.60
CA GLY A 268 5.24 11.11 -11.64
C GLY A 268 5.46 10.30 -10.38
N PHE A 269 6.07 10.95 -9.40
CA PHE A 269 6.38 10.34 -8.12
C PHE A 269 6.06 11.27 -6.98
N GLY A 270 5.82 10.67 -5.82
CA GLY A 270 5.78 11.37 -4.53
C GLY A 270 6.81 10.79 -3.58
N TYR A 271 6.97 11.42 -2.42
CA TYR A 271 7.84 10.92 -1.37
C TYR A 271 7.08 10.62 -0.10
N GLN A 272 7.46 9.54 0.58
CA GLN A 272 7.06 9.26 1.94
C GLN A 272 8.29 9.26 2.84
N GLY A 273 8.12 9.57 4.10
CA GLY A 273 9.23 9.62 5.04
C GLY A 273 8.83 10.22 6.36
N GLY A 274 9.78 10.85 7.03
CA GLY A 274 9.52 11.59 8.24
C GLY A 274 10.79 12.00 8.95
N ALA A 275 10.62 12.86 9.94
CA ALA A 275 11.66 13.18 10.88
C ALA A 275 11.61 12.22 12.08
N GLY A 276 12.74 12.11 12.76
CA GLY A 276 12.86 11.38 13.99
C GLY A 276 14.11 11.81 14.74
N ARG A 277 14.11 11.55 16.03
CA ARG A 277 15.26 11.80 16.89
C ARG A 277 15.98 10.49 17.17
N GLY A 278 17.31 10.52 17.15
CA GLY A 278 18.14 9.37 17.52
C GLY A 278 17.75 8.84 18.89
N GLY A 279 17.67 7.53 19.04
CA GLY A 279 17.36 6.88 20.31
C GLY A 279 18.59 6.43 21.08
N TRP A 280 18.34 5.79 22.23
CA TRP A 280 19.27 5.14 23.16
C TRP A 280 20.43 4.32 22.54
N GLY A 281 20.31 3.88 21.28
CA GLY A 281 21.29 3.04 20.58
C GLY A 281 22.21 3.77 19.59
N SER A 282 22.16 5.11 19.50
CA SER A 282 23.15 5.86 18.72
C SER A 282 24.55 5.84 19.33
N ASN A 283 24.65 5.40 20.59
CA ASN A 283 25.88 5.22 21.33
C ASN A 283 26.22 3.72 21.30
N VAL A 284 27.11 3.33 20.40
CA VAL A 284 27.63 1.96 20.31
C VAL A 284 28.23 1.60 21.68
N ALA A 285 27.91 0.42 22.22
CA ALA A 285 28.43 -0.02 23.52
C ALA A 285 29.97 0.05 23.61
N GLU A 286 30.65 -0.04 22.45
CA GLU A 286 32.10 0.12 22.29
C GLU A 286 32.59 1.55 22.49
N ALA A 287 31.74 2.57 22.30
CA ALA A 287 32.08 3.99 22.42
C ALA A 287 31.85 4.56 23.83
N VAL A 288 30.90 4.01 24.60
CA VAL A 288 30.50 4.55 25.92
C VAL A 288 30.74 3.57 27.08
N GLY A 289 30.96 2.28 26.78
CA GLY A 289 31.15 1.24 27.80
C GLY A 289 29.84 0.76 28.43
N ILE A 290 29.93 0.23 29.66
CA ILE A 290 28.78 -0.23 30.47
C ILE A 290 28.69 0.57 31.77
N GLY A 291 27.55 0.50 32.47
CA GLY A 291 27.39 1.13 33.78
C GLY A 291 26.84 2.56 33.71
N GLU A 292 27.36 3.46 34.54
CA GLU A 292 26.87 4.84 34.71
C GLU A 292 26.98 5.66 33.42
N ALA A 293 28.14 5.67 32.76
CA ALA A 293 28.35 6.40 31.52
C ALA A 293 27.36 6.00 30.42
N LEU A 294 27.02 4.71 30.32
CA LEU A 294 26.00 4.23 29.37
C LEU A 294 24.61 4.75 29.74
N LYS A 295 24.27 4.81 31.03
CA LYS A 295 22.96 5.32 31.49
C LYS A 295 22.81 6.80 31.19
N GLU A 296 23.84 7.60 31.45
CA GLU A 296 23.85 9.05 31.17
C GLU A 296 23.79 9.33 29.66
N ALA A 297 24.61 8.64 28.88
CA ALA A 297 24.60 8.84 27.43
C ALA A 297 23.27 8.40 26.80
N ALA A 298 22.59 7.42 27.39
CA ALA A 298 21.31 6.95 26.88
C ALA A 298 20.11 7.76 27.40
N SER A 299 20.25 8.51 28.50
CA SER A 299 19.19 9.40 29.00
C SER A 299 18.96 10.62 28.11
N GLU A 300 19.92 10.99 27.28
CA GLU A 300 19.80 12.10 26.35
C GLU A 300 19.28 11.64 24.97
N PRO A 301 18.27 12.32 24.40
CA PRO A 301 17.80 11.99 23.07
C PRO A 301 18.82 12.44 22.02
N GLY A 302 19.14 11.54 21.07
CA GLY A 302 20.14 11.76 20.04
C GLY A 302 19.77 12.86 19.03
N GLN A 303 20.55 13.02 17.96
CA GLN A 303 20.31 14.10 16.99
C GLN A 303 19.00 13.92 16.20
N TRP A 304 18.40 15.05 15.81
CA TRP A 304 17.31 15.03 14.84
C TRP A 304 17.82 14.68 13.44
N SER A 305 17.01 13.91 12.74
CA SER A 305 17.22 13.56 11.34
C SER A 305 15.89 13.51 10.60
N MET A 306 15.95 13.64 9.29
CA MET A 306 14.81 13.44 8.42
C MET A 306 15.24 12.67 7.19
N GLY A 307 14.36 11.82 6.70
CA GLY A 307 14.56 11.10 5.45
C GLY A 307 13.27 11.02 4.66
N ILE A 308 13.42 11.00 3.34
CA ILE A 308 12.34 10.80 2.38
C ILE A 308 12.73 9.73 1.37
N MET A 309 11.74 8.99 0.89
CA MET A 309 11.90 7.94 -0.10
C MET A 309 10.80 8.08 -1.16
N GLY A 310 11.21 8.10 -2.41
CA GLY A 310 10.38 8.22 -3.59
C GLY A 310 9.64 6.92 -3.90
N PHE A 311 8.41 7.08 -4.38
CA PHE A 311 7.55 6.02 -4.89
C PHE A 311 7.04 6.47 -6.26
N GLY A 312 7.35 5.68 -7.30
CA GLY A 312 6.91 5.91 -8.67
C GLY A 312 6.25 4.67 -9.23
N GLU A 313 5.33 4.88 -10.16
CA GLU A 313 4.59 3.81 -10.84
C GLU A 313 5.50 3.09 -11.85
N ILE A 314 5.39 1.75 -11.91
CA ILE A 314 5.88 0.98 -13.06
C ILE A 314 4.72 0.88 -14.07
N LEU A 315 4.95 1.24 -15.32
CA LEU A 315 3.92 1.17 -16.37
C LEU A 315 3.46 -0.27 -16.64
N PRO A 316 2.22 -0.47 -17.12
CA PRO A 316 1.66 -1.79 -17.43
C PRO A 316 2.27 -2.38 -18.71
N TYR A 317 3.48 -2.91 -18.61
CA TYR A 317 4.11 -3.60 -19.73
C TYR A 317 3.55 -5.02 -19.85
N HIS A 318 3.06 -5.37 -21.04
CA HIS A 318 2.50 -6.70 -21.29
C HIS A 318 3.50 -7.82 -20.99
N ASP A 319 4.78 -7.63 -21.28
CA ASP A 319 5.83 -8.63 -21.02
C ASP A 319 6.23 -8.74 -19.55
N ASN A 320 5.86 -7.78 -18.68
CA ASN A 320 5.93 -7.97 -17.23
C ASN A 320 4.85 -8.95 -16.81
N LYS A 321 5.25 -10.20 -16.59
CA LYS A 321 4.32 -11.32 -16.50
C LYS A 321 4.62 -12.26 -15.36
N MET A 322 3.57 -12.98 -14.97
CA MET A 322 3.61 -14.13 -14.09
C MET A 322 3.15 -15.38 -14.85
N VAL A 323 3.81 -16.50 -14.63
CA VAL A 323 3.45 -17.78 -15.24
C VAL A 323 3.39 -18.89 -14.19
N LEU A 324 2.56 -19.90 -14.44
CA LEU A 324 2.52 -21.10 -13.61
C LEU A 324 3.71 -22.00 -13.92
N ASN A 325 4.56 -22.24 -12.94
CA ASN A 325 5.60 -23.26 -13.02
C ASN A 325 4.98 -24.62 -12.73
N LYS A 326 4.81 -25.46 -13.76
CA LYS A 326 4.25 -26.81 -13.61
C LYS A 326 5.29 -27.85 -13.19
N ALA A 327 6.58 -27.56 -13.35
CA ALA A 327 7.67 -28.46 -12.95
C ALA A 327 7.98 -28.34 -11.45
N LYS A 328 7.84 -27.14 -10.88
CA LYS A 328 8.02 -26.88 -9.45
C LYS A 328 6.67 -26.79 -8.75
N ARG A 329 6.46 -27.69 -7.79
CA ARG A 329 5.25 -27.72 -6.96
C ARG A 329 5.56 -27.23 -5.55
N ASP A 330 4.58 -26.62 -4.91
CA ASP A 330 4.63 -26.34 -3.48
C ASP A 330 4.38 -27.62 -2.66
N LYS A 331 4.36 -27.49 -1.33
CA LYS A 331 4.15 -28.63 -0.42
C LYS A 331 2.77 -29.29 -0.53
N TRP A 332 1.83 -28.64 -1.20
CA TRP A 332 0.47 -29.15 -1.45
C TRP A 332 0.33 -29.71 -2.87
N GLY A 333 1.42 -29.80 -3.63
CA GLY A 333 1.41 -30.31 -5.00
C GLY A 333 0.90 -29.28 -6.03
N LEU A 334 0.74 -28.02 -5.66
CA LEU A 334 0.20 -26.96 -6.51
C LEU A 334 1.32 -26.24 -7.28
N PRO A 335 1.09 -25.79 -8.54
CA PRO A 335 2.10 -25.04 -9.31
C PRO A 335 2.60 -23.81 -8.56
N THR A 336 3.91 -23.56 -8.55
CA THR A 336 4.45 -22.28 -8.09
C THR A 336 4.30 -21.20 -9.18
N ILE A 337 4.61 -19.95 -8.83
CA ILE A 337 4.61 -18.82 -9.75
C ILE A 337 6.05 -18.45 -10.07
N ASP A 338 6.35 -18.28 -11.35
CA ASP A 338 7.56 -17.59 -11.80
C ASP A 338 7.17 -16.18 -12.28
N LEU A 339 7.99 -15.19 -11.93
CA LEU A 339 7.81 -13.79 -12.32
C LEU A 339 8.94 -13.39 -13.26
N ASP A 340 8.57 -12.78 -14.37
CA ASP A 340 9.47 -12.17 -15.34
C ASP A 340 9.03 -10.72 -15.52
N CYS A 341 9.61 -9.84 -14.70
CA CYS A 341 9.22 -8.44 -14.60
C CYS A 341 10.47 -7.58 -14.54
N THR A 342 10.51 -6.51 -15.33
CA THR A 342 11.60 -5.55 -15.32
C THR A 342 11.07 -4.12 -15.36
N ILE A 343 11.88 -3.20 -14.85
CA ILE A 343 11.67 -1.76 -15.06
C ILE A 343 12.35 -1.33 -16.35
N ARG A 344 11.81 -0.32 -17.04
CA ARG A 344 12.34 0.12 -18.34
C ARG A 344 12.86 1.56 -18.27
N GLU A 345 13.23 2.09 -19.43
CA GLU A 345 13.80 3.43 -19.57
C GLU A 345 12.94 4.52 -18.93
N ASN A 346 11.61 4.43 -19.03
CA ASN A 346 10.68 5.35 -18.38
C ASN A 346 10.93 5.44 -16.86
N GLU A 347 10.89 4.29 -16.18
CA GLU A 347 11.13 4.22 -14.74
C GLU A 347 12.59 4.60 -14.41
N LEU A 348 13.57 4.16 -15.20
CA LEU A 348 14.98 4.49 -14.98
C LEU A 348 15.26 6.00 -15.08
N ASN A 349 14.59 6.70 -15.99
CA ASN A 349 14.68 8.16 -16.10
C ASN A 349 13.96 8.84 -14.94
N MET A 350 12.77 8.35 -14.54
CA MET A 350 12.07 8.83 -13.36
C MET A 350 12.93 8.66 -12.09
N ARG A 351 13.63 7.53 -11.96
CA ARG A 351 14.53 7.22 -10.85
C ARG A 351 15.71 8.22 -10.72
N LYS A 352 16.22 8.75 -11.84
CA LYS A 352 17.24 9.81 -11.80
C LYS A 352 16.66 11.11 -11.25
N ASP A 353 15.48 11.52 -11.72
CA ASP A 353 14.82 12.74 -11.22
C ASP A 353 14.44 12.59 -9.74
N MET A 354 13.98 11.41 -9.30
CA MET A 354 13.75 11.10 -7.88
C MET A 354 14.97 11.27 -6.97
N MET A 355 16.18 11.03 -7.46
CA MET A 355 17.39 11.24 -6.65
C MET A 355 17.80 12.71 -6.65
N ASN A 356 17.63 13.40 -7.78
CA ASN A 356 18.02 14.80 -7.91
C ASN A 356 17.06 15.75 -7.17
N ASP A 357 15.77 15.40 -7.11
CA ASP A 357 14.74 16.21 -6.44
C ASP A 357 14.66 15.99 -4.92
N ALA A 358 15.21 14.87 -4.41
CA ALA A 358 15.20 14.52 -2.99
C ALA A 358 16.31 15.22 -2.22
#